data_AF-A0A7U3ZSL2-F1
#
_entry.id   AF-A0A7U3ZSL2-F1
#
_cell.length_a   1.000
_cell.length_b   1.000
_cell.length_c   1.000
_cell.angle_alpha   90.00
_cell.angle_beta   90.00
_cell.angle_gamma   90.00
#
_symmetry.space_group_name_H-M   'P 1'
#
loop_
_entity.id
_entity.type
_entity.pdbx_description
1 polymer ?
#
loop_
_entity_poly.entity_id
_entity_poly.type
_entity_poly.pdbx_seq_one_letter_code
_entity_poly.pdbx_strand_id
1 'polypeptide(L)'
;MTVKDLNLINLKLKQLIQASKQKDISNQQLVDIANYATNVVDNFLIQNQEIAYYLNNELQLQKNKLDLEINQQIQLLEKKLVDQFLHLLKTLIAILLARKTFCNLEIFEIIKANLIFYVRQSLEDSLYDSTETFFNIWDQEFHLQQAIFNYLYDNFNKMTYHMLNLDLKYNLKPLTKFENNYVFKKDFVNLAFVFYKTRGTMNRSDEFFKQLNKSLIFNLIEKLKYYLDHFYLNKENNLNISNTTKSLFIIICRIILQIEFDFKSNQEITKLIDLNSNN
;
A
#
# COMPACT_ATOMS: atom_id res chain seq x y z
N MET A 1 -7.60 -10.37 -17.07
CA MET A 1 -6.28 -9.96 -17.56
C MET A 1 -5.66 -11.19 -18.21
N THR A 2 -4.96 -11.01 -19.31
CA THR A 2 -4.29 -12.09 -20.02
C THR A 2 -2.80 -12.08 -19.72
N VAL A 3 -2.13 -13.22 -19.93
CA VAL A 3 -0.66 -13.31 -19.91
C VAL A 3 -0.01 -12.26 -20.83
N LYS A 4 -0.65 -11.94 -21.96
CA LYS A 4 -0.20 -10.90 -22.89
C LYS A 4 -0.26 -9.50 -22.27
N ASP A 5 -1.32 -9.20 -21.53
CA ASP A 5 -1.47 -7.90 -20.84
C ASP A 5 -0.37 -7.71 -19.80
N LEU A 6 -0.12 -8.73 -18.97
CA LEU A 6 0.89 -8.68 -17.92
C LEU A 6 2.31 -8.52 -18.49
N ASN A 7 2.62 -9.18 -19.60
CA ASN A 7 3.88 -9.00 -20.33
C ASN A 7 4.06 -7.57 -20.85
N LEU A 8 3.01 -6.99 -21.45
CA LEU A 8 3.07 -5.62 -21.96
C LEU A 8 3.30 -4.62 -20.83
N ILE A 9 2.63 -4.81 -19.69
CA ILE A 9 2.80 -3.99 -18.50
C ILE A 9 4.22 -4.13 -17.95
N ASN A 10 4.74 -5.35 -17.83
CA ASN A 10 6.12 -5.58 -17.38
C ASN A 10 7.15 -4.88 -18.27
N LEU A 11 6.95 -4.89 -19.59
CA LEU A 11 7.80 -4.15 -20.53
C LEU A 11 7.71 -2.64 -20.29
N LYS A 12 6.50 -2.11 -20.11
CA LYS A 12 6.30 -0.68 -19.87
C LYS A 12 6.90 -0.25 -18.53
N LEU A 13 6.69 -1.02 -17.46
CA LEU A 13 7.29 -0.76 -16.15
C LEU A 13 8.82 -0.71 -16.22
N LYS A 14 9.48 -1.61 -16.96
CA LYS A 14 10.93 -1.56 -17.18
C LYS A 14 11.38 -0.25 -17.83
N GLN A 15 10.68 0.19 -18.88
CA GLN A 15 10.97 1.46 -19.54
C GLN A 15 10.81 2.66 -18.59
N LEU A 16 9.73 2.68 -17.81
CA LEU A 16 9.47 3.76 -16.85
C LEU A 16 10.47 3.78 -15.70
N ILE A 17 10.92 2.62 -15.21
CA ILE A 17 11.99 2.52 -14.21
C ILE A 17 13.29 3.12 -14.77
N GLN A 18 13.65 2.81 -16.01
CA GLN A 18 14.85 3.36 -16.64
C GLN A 18 14.74 4.88 -16.78
N ALA A 19 13.62 5.39 -17.27
CA ALA A 19 13.37 6.84 -17.37
C ALA A 19 13.43 7.52 -16.00
N SER A 20 12.79 6.93 -14.98
CA SER A 20 12.71 7.47 -13.62
C SER A 20 14.03 7.51 -12.88
N LYS A 21 15.09 6.83 -13.37
CA LYS A 21 16.45 6.88 -12.79
C LYS A 21 17.30 8.02 -13.35
N GLN A 22 16.88 8.67 -14.44
CA GLN A 22 17.62 9.78 -15.03
C GLN A 22 17.66 10.99 -14.08
N LYS A 23 18.77 11.72 -14.07
CA LYS A 23 18.94 12.90 -13.20
C LYS A 23 18.04 14.05 -13.62
N ASP A 24 17.86 14.25 -14.92
CA ASP A 24 17.20 15.42 -15.51
C ASP A 24 15.72 15.18 -15.89
N ILE A 25 15.06 14.22 -15.24
CA ILE A 25 13.63 13.97 -15.45
C ILE A 25 12.80 15.16 -14.94
N SER A 26 11.90 15.67 -15.76
CA SER A 26 11.05 16.81 -15.38
C SER A 26 9.97 16.41 -14.38
N ASN A 27 9.48 17.38 -13.60
CA ASN A 27 8.37 17.15 -12.67
C ASN A 27 7.10 16.67 -13.41
N GLN A 28 6.84 17.16 -14.62
CA GLN A 28 5.68 16.71 -15.39
C GLN A 28 5.82 15.23 -15.78
N GLN A 29 6.98 14.81 -16.27
CA GLN A 29 7.23 13.40 -16.60
C GLN A 29 7.09 12.50 -15.37
N LEU A 30 7.58 12.96 -14.22
CA LEU A 30 7.40 12.28 -12.95
C LEU A 30 5.91 12.10 -12.61
N VAL A 31 5.08 13.14 -12.79
CA VAL A 31 3.63 13.08 -12.57
C VAL A 31 2.96 12.09 -13.52
N ASP A 32 3.34 12.09 -14.80
CA ASP A 32 2.80 11.14 -15.78
C ASP A 32 3.13 9.69 -15.41
N ILE A 33 4.33 9.45 -14.88
CA ILE A 33 4.75 8.14 -14.39
C ILE A 33 3.96 7.73 -13.14
N ALA A 34 3.75 8.64 -12.20
CA ALA A 34 2.93 8.39 -11.01
C ALA A 34 1.48 8.07 -11.39
N ASN A 35 0.90 8.80 -12.33
CA ASN A 35 -0.44 8.53 -12.86
C ASN A 35 -0.52 7.16 -13.53
N TYR A 36 0.51 6.78 -14.31
CA TYR A 36 0.58 5.44 -14.89
C TYR A 36 0.64 4.36 -13.79
N ALA A 37 1.49 4.53 -12.77
CA ALA A 37 1.59 3.60 -11.65
C ALA A 37 0.26 3.47 -10.90
N THR A 38 -0.44 4.59 -10.65
CA THR A 38 -1.79 4.62 -10.08
C THR A 38 -2.77 3.79 -10.89
N ASN A 39 -2.84 4.01 -12.21
CA ASN A 39 -3.74 3.26 -13.09
C ASN A 39 -3.41 1.76 -13.11
N VAL A 40 -2.13 1.40 -13.06
CA VAL A 40 -1.71 0.00 -12.99
C VAL A 40 -2.16 -0.64 -11.66
N VAL A 41 -1.96 0.05 -10.53
CA VAL A 41 -2.43 -0.47 -9.23
C VAL A 41 -3.95 -0.62 -9.22
N ASP A 42 -4.68 0.40 -9.67
CA ASP A 42 -6.14 0.41 -9.65
C ASP A 42 -6.70 -0.73 -10.51
N ASN A 43 -6.20 -0.87 -11.74
CA ASN A 43 -6.71 -1.88 -12.69
C ASN A 43 -6.31 -3.31 -12.30
N PHE A 44 -5.09 -3.53 -11.81
CA PHE A 44 -4.53 -4.89 -11.68
C PHE A 44 -4.46 -5.42 -10.24
N LEU A 45 -4.45 -4.55 -9.23
CA LEU A 45 -4.48 -4.95 -7.83
C LEU A 45 -5.84 -4.66 -7.19
N ILE A 46 -6.41 -3.47 -7.42
CA ILE A 46 -7.64 -3.08 -6.71
C ILE A 46 -8.87 -3.70 -7.36
N GLN A 47 -9.02 -3.58 -8.68
CA GLN A 47 -10.22 -4.00 -9.41
C GLN A 47 -10.15 -5.45 -9.89
N ASN A 48 -8.98 -5.91 -10.34
CA ASN A 48 -8.79 -7.27 -10.83
C ASN A 48 -8.53 -8.27 -9.69
N GLN A 49 -9.09 -9.48 -9.83
CA GLN A 49 -9.05 -10.52 -8.81
C GLN A 49 -7.91 -11.56 -9.00
N GLU A 50 -7.26 -11.59 -10.16
CA GLU A 50 -6.29 -12.62 -10.55
C GLU A 50 -5.02 -12.60 -9.71
N ILE A 51 -4.49 -11.42 -9.40
CA ILE A 51 -3.30 -11.32 -8.54
C ILE A 51 -3.65 -11.77 -7.12
N ALA A 52 -4.80 -11.36 -6.58
CA ALA A 52 -5.26 -11.81 -5.27
C ALA A 52 -5.52 -13.32 -5.23
N TYR A 53 -6.10 -13.87 -6.30
CA TYR A 53 -6.30 -15.31 -6.47
C TYR A 53 -4.98 -16.08 -6.47
N TYR A 54 -4.00 -15.61 -7.25
CA TYR A 54 -2.66 -16.18 -7.29
C TYR A 54 -2.01 -16.21 -5.91
N LEU A 55 -1.99 -15.07 -5.19
CA LEU A 55 -1.37 -14.98 -3.88
C LEU A 55 -2.09 -15.83 -2.83
N ASN A 56 -3.42 -15.90 -2.89
CA ASN A 56 -4.19 -16.78 -2.01
C ASN A 56 -3.86 -18.26 -2.26
N ASN A 57 -3.73 -18.66 -3.54
CA ASN A 57 -3.31 -20.02 -3.89
C ASN A 57 -1.89 -20.33 -3.38
N GLU A 58 -0.94 -19.40 -3.49
CA GLU A 58 0.40 -19.59 -2.92
C GLU A 58 0.34 -19.82 -1.40
N LEU A 59 -0.49 -19.09 -0.66
CA LEU A 59 -0.67 -19.29 0.78
C LEU A 59 -1.36 -20.63 1.10
N GLN A 60 -2.35 -21.04 0.31
CA GLN A 60 -3.03 -22.33 0.48
C GLN A 60 -2.08 -23.52 0.25
N LEU A 61 -1.19 -23.44 -0.75
CA LEU A 61 -0.16 -24.45 -1.01
C LEU A 61 0.82 -24.58 0.17
N GLN A 62 1.01 -23.51 0.93
CA GLN A 62 1.83 -23.47 2.15
C GLN A 62 1.07 -23.99 3.39
N LYS A 63 -0.09 -24.64 3.22
CA LYS A 63 -1.02 -25.05 4.29
C LYS A 63 -1.56 -23.89 5.14
N ASN A 64 -1.40 -22.64 4.69
CA ASN A 64 -1.95 -21.46 5.32
C ASN A 64 -3.29 -21.12 4.64
N LYS A 65 -4.33 -21.87 4.97
CA LYS A 65 -5.68 -21.62 4.46
C LYS A 65 -6.25 -20.38 5.14
N LEU A 66 -6.27 -19.28 4.41
CA LEU A 66 -7.10 -18.12 4.74
C LEU A 66 -8.52 -18.42 4.27
N ASP A 67 -9.53 -18.07 5.07
CA ASP A 67 -10.95 -18.22 4.72
C ASP A 67 -11.35 -17.19 3.64
N LEU A 68 -10.79 -17.30 2.43
CA LEU A 68 -11.05 -16.47 1.27
C LEU A 68 -11.71 -17.31 0.18
N GLU A 69 -13.00 -17.09 0.00
CA GLU A 69 -13.72 -17.55 -1.17
C GLU A 69 -13.35 -16.66 -2.35
N ILE A 70 -12.55 -17.20 -3.27
CA ILE A 70 -12.25 -16.55 -4.56
C ILE A 70 -12.80 -17.46 -5.66
N ASN A 71 -13.45 -16.86 -6.66
CA ASN A 71 -14.07 -17.59 -7.74
C ASN A 71 -13.01 -18.47 -8.46
N GLN A 72 -13.27 -19.78 -8.52
CA GLN A 72 -12.34 -20.77 -9.09
C GLN A 72 -12.24 -20.70 -10.63
N GLN A 73 -13.09 -19.91 -11.29
CA GLN A 73 -13.07 -19.72 -12.75
C GLN A 73 -11.98 -18.76 -13.26
N ILE A 74 -11.12 -18.26 -12.36
CA ILE A 74 -10.06 -17.33 -12.72
C ILE A 74 -8.90 -18.08 -13.40
N GLN A 75 -8.45 -17.57 -14.55
CA GLN A 75 -7.30 -18.11 -15.25
C GLN A 75 -6.04 -17.97 -14.38
N LEU A 76 -5.33 -19.09 -14.17
CA LEU A 76 -4.11 -19.10 -13.37
C LEU A 76 -2.98 -18.40 -14.14
N LEU A 77 -2.45 -17.32 -13.56
CA LEU A 77 -1.31 -16.60 -14.11
C LEU A 77 -0.01 -17.38 -13.86
N GLU A 78 0.96 -17.22 -14.76
CA GLU A 78 2.30 -17.78 -14.54
C GLU A 78 3.00 -17.08 -13.37
N LYS A 79 3.45 -17.87 -12.39
CA LYS A 79 4.17 -17.41 -11.19
C LYS A 79 5.24 -16.36 -11.50
N LYS A 80 6.15 -16.70 -12.43
CA LYS A 80 7.27 -15.84 -12.80
C LYS A 80 6.84 -14.46 -13.31
N LEU A 81 5.69 -14.37 -13.99
CA LEU A 81 5.17 -13.10 -14.49
C LEU A 81 4.56 -12.25 -13.39
N VAL A 82 3.86 -12.87 -12.44
CA VAL A 82 3.30 -12.18 -11.26
C VAL A 82 4.42 -11.66 -10.35
N ASP A 83 5.41 -12.51 -10.06
CA ASP A 83 6.60 -12.14 -9.28
C ASP A 83 7.32 -10.94 -9.90
N GLN A 84 7.55 -11.01 -11.22
CA GLN A 84 8.17 -9.91 -11.96
C GLN A 84 7.32 -8.64 -11.94
N PHE A 85 6.01 -8.77 -12.11
CA PHE A 85 5.09 -7.63 -12.08
C PHE A 85 5.13 -6.90 -10.74
N LEU A 86 4.96 -7.62 -9.63
CA LEU A 86 4.99 -7.05 -8.29
C LEU A 86 6.36 -6.42 -7.97
N HIS A 87 7.45 -7.08 -8.36
CA HIS A 87 8.80 -6.55 -8.16
C HIS A 87 9.05 -5.25 -8.95
N LEU A 88 8.68 -5.22 -10.24
CA LEU A 88 8.84 -4.03 -11.07
C LEU A 88 7.95 -2.88 -10.58
N LEU A 89 6.71 -3.16 -10.19
CA LEU A 89 5.80 -2.15 -9.67
C LEU A 89 6.28 -1.58 -8.33
N LYS A 90 6.71 -2.44 -7.40
CA LYS A 90 7.39 -2.01 -6.15
C LYS A 90 8.59 -1.12 -6.47
N THR A 91 9.43 -1.53 -7.42
CA THR A 91 10.65 -0.79 -7.79
C THR A 91 10.32 0.60 -8.34
N LEU A 92 9.34 0.70 -9.25
CA LEU A 92 8.91 1.98 -9.80
C LEU A 92 8.40 2.91 -8.70
N ILE A 93 7.55 2.39 -7.82
CA ILE A 93 6.97 3.15 -6.70
C ILE A 93 8.07 3.57 -5.71
N ALA A 94 9.03 2.70 -5.41
CA ALA A 94 10.16 3.04 -4.54
C ALA A 94 11.01 4.18 -5.11
N ILE A 95 11.22 4.20 -6.44
CA ILE A 95 11.91 5.31 -7.10
C ILE A 95 11.09 6.60 -6.98
N LEU A 96 9.77 6.56 -7.21
CA LEU A 96 8.89 7.72 -7.05
C LEU A 96 8.92 8.25 -5.62
N LEU A 97 8.84 7.37 -4.62
CA LEU A 97 8.88 7.70 -3.19
C LEU A 97 10.19 8.40 -2.78
N ALA A 98 11.31 8.02 -3.41
CA ALA A 98 12.61 8.64 -3.17
C ALA A 98 12.76 10.03 -3.82
N ARG A 99 11.87 10.42 -4.76
CA ARG A 99 11.89 11.74 -5.37
C ARG A 99 11.27 12.77 -4.42
N LYS A 100 11.91 13.93 -4.33
CA LYS A 100 11.39 15.10 -3.58
C LYS A 100 10.11 15.69 -4.17
N THR A 101 9.60 15.18 -5.29
CA THR A 101 8.37 15.66 -5.93
C THR A 101 7.13 14.92 -5.41
N PHE A 102 7.28 13.74 -4.79
CA PHE A 102 6.14 12.94 -4.32
C PHE A 102 6.18 12.64 -2.83
N CYS A 103 4.98 12.53 -2.25
CA CYS A 103 4.77 12.12 -0.87
C CYS A 103 5.45 13.09 0.09
N ASN A 104 5.30 14.40 -0.11
CA ASN A 104 6.04 15.41 0.69
C ASN A 104 5.16 16.18 1.66
N LEU A 105 3.94 15.72 1.88
CA LEU A 105 3.12 16.27 2.94
C LEU A 105 3.77 16.00 4.30
N GLU A 106 4.15 17.06 5.00
CA GLU A 106 4.91 16.98 6.27
C GLU A 106 4.16 16.18 7.33
N ILE A 107 2.83 16.31 7.35
CA ILE A 107 1.93 15.52 8.20
C ILE A 107 2.04 14.00 7.98
N PHE A 108 2.61 13.53 6.87
CA PHE A 108 2.81 12.10 6.58
C PHE A 108 4.29 11.70 6.49
N GLU A 109 5.23 12.52 6.96
CA GLU A 109 6.66 12.25 6.88
C GLU A 109 7.04 10.91 7.54
N ILE A 110 6.45 10.59 8.70
CA ILE A 110 6.68 9.31 9.39
C ILE A 110 6.21 8.12 8.54
N ILE A 111 5.08 8.24 7.83
CA ILE A 111 4.60 7.18 6.95
C ILE A 111 5.58 6.97 5.79
N LYS A 112 6.06 8.06 5.19
CA LYS A 112 7.11 8.00 4.14
C LYS A 112 8.39 7.37 4.67
N ALA A 113 8.84 7.72 5.87
CA ALA A 113 10.02 7.12 6.50
C ALA A 113 9.86 5.61 6.69
N ASN A 114 8.68 5.15 7.15
CA ASN A 114 8.39 3.72 7.30
C ASN A 114 8.47 2.96 5.96
N LEU A 115 7.94 3.57 4.89
CA LEU A 115 7.98 2.99 3.55
C LEU A 115 9.41 2.93 2.99
N ILE A 116 10.20 3.99 3.17
CA ILE A 116 11.62 4.03 2.77
C ILE A 116 12.42 3.00 3.55
N PHE A 117 12.13 2.80 4.84
CA PHE A 117 12.76 1.78 5.65
C PHE A 117 12.58 0.38 5.05
N TYR A 118 11.35 0.00 4.68
CA TYR A 118 11.12 -1.28 3.99
C TYR A 118 11.90 -1.40 2.68
N VAL A 119 11.96 -0.34 1.87
CA VAL A 119 12.74 -0.33 0.63
C VAL A 119 14.22 -0.63 0.93
N ARG A 120 14.81 0.03 1.92
CA ARG A 120 16.21 -0.21 2.34
C ARG A 120 16.43 -1.64 2.81
N GLN A 121 15.58 -2.13 3.72
CA GLN A 121 15.66 -3.51 4.21
C GLN A 121 15.64 -4.51 3.05
N SER A 122 14.77 -4.30 2.06
CA SER A 122 14.67 -5.21 0.91
C SER A 122 15.82 -5.12 -0.09
N LEU A 123 16.60 -4.05 -0.07
CA LEU A 123 17.82 -3.94 -0.86
C LEU A 123 19.01 -4.60 -0.16
N GLU A 124 19.02 -4.58 1.17
CA GLU A 124 20.08 -5.15 2.00
C GLU A 124 19.92 -6.67 2.17
N ASP A 125 18.68 -7.15 2.26
CA ASP A 125 18.39 -8.57 2.48
C ASP A 125 17.38 -9.13 1.48
N SER A 126 17.83 -10.16 0.75
CA SER A 126 17.03 -10.86 -0.25
C SER A 126 15.82 -11.60 0.32
N LEU A 127 15.77 -11.89 1.63
CA LEU A 127 14.64 -12.58 2.25
C LEU A 127 13.33 -11.81 2.04
N TYR A 128 13.37 -10.48 2.02
CA TYR A 128 12.17 -9.63 1.87
C TYR A 128 11.60 -9.66 0.45
N ASP A 129 12.40 -10.06 -0.53
CA ASP A 129 11.99 -10.19 -1.93
C ASP A 129 11.96 -11.65 -2.43
N SER A 130 12.26 -12.62 -1.57
CA SER A 130 12.27 -14.05 -1.88
C SER A 130 10.93 -14.54 -2.44
N THR A 131 10.96 -15.36 -3.49
CA THR A 131 9.74 -15.95 -4.08
C THR A 131 9.77 -17.48 -4.13
N GLU A 132 10.93 -18.10 -3.86
CA GLU A 132 11.13 -19.55 -3.95
C GLU A 132 11.44 -20.21 -2.60
N THR A 133 11.93 -19.44 -1.63
CA THR A 133 12.30 -19.94 -0.30
C THR A 133 11.11 -19.84 0.64
N PHE A 134 10.81 -20.90 1.39
CA PHE A 134 9.80 -20.90 2.43
C PHE A 134 10.46 -21.08 3.79
N PHE A 135 10.02 -20.32 4.79
CA PHE A 135 10.65 -20.28 6.10
C PHE A 135 9.76 -20.94 7.14
N ASN A 136 10.33 -21.82 7.95
CA ASN A 136 9.64 -22.43 9.08
C ASN A 136 9.46 -21.39 10.21
N ILE A 137 8.46 -21.58 11.07
CA ILE A 137 8.22 -20.71 12.23
C ILE A 137 9.43 -20.58 13.17
N TRP A 138 10.37 -21.53 13.18
CA TRP A 138 11.60 -21.44 13.98
C TRP A 138 12.74 -20.68 13.30
N ASP A 139 12.60 -20.38 12.01
CA ASP A 139 13.62 -19.66 11.24
C ASP A 139 13.57 -18.17 11.57
N GLN A 140 14.75 -17.53 11.66
CA GLN A 140 14.82 -16.10 11.92
C GLN A 140 14.12 -15.30 10.82
N GLU A 141 14.27 -15.74 9.57
CA GLU A 141 13.71 -15.14 8.37
C GLU A 141 12.19 -15.08 8.41
N PHE A 142 11.53 -16.11 8.97
CA PHE A 142 10.08 -16.11 9.18
C PHE A 142 9.66 -14.93 10.06
N HIS A 143 10.32 -14.76 11.22
CA HIS A 143 10.00 -13.69 12.15
C HIS A 143 10.32 -12.31 11.57
N LEU A 144 11.39 -12.18 10.78
CA LEU A 144 11.74 -10.94 10.09
C LEU A 144 10.70 -10.57 9.01
N GLN A 145 10.20 -11.54 8.23
CA GLN A 145 9.12 -11.30 7.27
C GLN A 145 7.81 -10.88 7.98
N GLN A 146 7.44 -11.56 9.06
CA GLN A 146 6.25 -11.20 9.83
C GLN A 146 6.37 -9.80 10.45
N ALA A 147 7.53 -9.48 11.03
CA ALA A 147 7.78 -8.18 11.63
C ALA A 147 7.67 -7.04 10.62
N ILE A 148 8.26 -7.18 9.42
CA ILE A 148 8.18 -6.14 8.40
C ILE A 148 6.77 -6.00 7.83
N PHE A 149 6.03 -7.11 7.69
CA PHE A 149 4.64 -7.08 7.25
C PHE A 149 3.78 -6.32 8.25
N ASN A 150 3.88 -6.63 9.54
CA ASN A 150 3.14 -5.93 10.60
C ASN A 150 3.53 -4.45 10.66
N TYR A 151 4.82 -4.15 10.59
CA TYR A 151 5.32 -2.77 10.57
C TYR A 151 4.74 -1.94 9.42
N LEU A 152 4.62 -2.54 8.23
CA LEU A 152 3.97 -1.90 7.08
C LEU A 152 2.46 -1.75 7.31
N TYR A 153 1.79 -2.82 7.77
CA TYR A 153 0.35 -2.83 7.97
C TYR A 153 -0.10 -1.75 8.97
N ASP A 154 0.70 -1.51 10.01
CA ASP A 154 0.43 -0.49 11.03
C ASP A 154 0.36 0.94 10.46
N ASN A 155 0.85 1.19 9.24
CA ASN A 155 0.69 2.50 8.59
C ASN A 155 -0.79 2.88 8.40
N PHE A 156 -1.70 1.92 8.23
CA PHE A 156 -3.14 2.22 8.15
C PHE A 156 -3.65 2.85 9.44
N ASN A 157 -3.35 2.22 10.58
CA ASN A 157 -3.73 2.74 11.90
C ASN A 157 -3.02 4.08 12.18
N LYS A 158 -1.72 4.18 11.88
CA LYS A 158 -0.96 5.43 12.04
C LYS A 158 -1.57 6.57 11.25
N MET A 159 -2.00 6.35 10.00
CA MET A 159 -2.67 7.38 9.19
C MET A 159 -4.00 7.84 9.83
N THR A 160 -4.84 6.90 10.27
CA THR A 160 -6.12 7.21 10.94
C THR A 160 -5.92 8.01 12.22
N TYR A 161 -5.08 7.51 13.13
CA TYR A 161 -4.83 8.18 14.40
C TYR A 161 -4.11 9.51 14.22
N HIS A 162 -3.26 9.64 13.20
CA HIS A 162 -2.65 10.92 12.89
C HIS A 162 -3.69 11.97 12.49
N MET A 163 -4.63 11.65 11.59
CA MET A 163 -5.72 12.56 11.23
C MET A 163 -6.59 12.94 12.42
N LEU A 164 -6.97 11.95 13.23
CA LEU A 164 -7.74 12.18 14.46
C LEU A 164 -7.00 13.11 15.44
N ASN A 165 -5.70 12.89 15.62
CA ASN A 165 -4.87 13.74 16.47
C ASN A 165 -4.81 15.18 15.97
N LEU A 166 -4.68 15.40 14.66
CA LEU A 166 -4.71 16.75 14.08
C LEU A 166 -6.08 17.41 14.29
N ASP A 167 -7.17 16.68 14.03
CA ASP A 167 -8.53 17.21 14.21
C ASP A 167 -8.78 17.64 15.66
N LEU A 168 -8.37 16.83 16.64
CA LEU A 168 -8.56 17.12 18.06
C LEU A 168 -7.62 18.21 18.57
N LYS A 169 -6.34 18.17 18.20
CA LYS A 169 -5.33 19.12 18.68
C LYS A 169 -5.62 20.54 18.21
N TYR A 170 -6.16 20.67 16.99
CA TYR A 170 -6.39 21.97 16.35
C TYR A 170 -7.87 22.25 16.13
N ASN A 171 -8.79 21.54 16.81
CA ASN A 171 -10.23 21.74 16.71
C ASN A 171 -10.77 21.84 15.26
N LEU A 172 -10.16 21.11 14.32
CA LEU A 172 -10.49 21.21 12.89
C LEU A 172 -11.88 20.63 12.58
N LYS A 173 -12.37 19.79 13.49
CA LYS A 173 -13.73 19.26 13.50
C LYS A 173 -14.31 19.32 14.90
N PRO A 174 -15.65 19.45 15.02
CA PRO A 174 -16.35 19.29 16.28
C PRO A 174 -16.40 17.79 16.66
N LEU A 175 -15.24 17.18 16.89
CA LEU A 175 -15.13 15.86 17.49
C LEU A 175 -15.15 16.04 19.00
N THR A 176 -16.16 15.49 19.66
CA THR A 176 -16.35 15.71 21.10
C THR A 176 -15.41 14.85 21.94
N LYS A 177 -15.00 13.65 21.47
CA LYS A 177 -14.02 12.76 22.14
C LYS A 177 -13.35 11.77 21.16
N PHE A 178 -12.22 11.20 21.60
CA PHE A 178 -11.66 9.96 21.04
C PHE A 178 -12.68 8.83 21.15
N GLU A 179 -13.12 8.30 20.01
CA GLU A 179 -13.75 6.99 19.95
C GLU A 179 -12.67 5.94 19.65
N ASN A 180 -12.56 4.88 20.45
CA ASN A 180 -11.47 3.89 20.33
C ASN A 180 -11.59 2.97 19.09
N ASN A 181 -12.60 3.15 18.25
CA ASN A 181 -13.02 2.17 17.24
C ASN A 181 -12.84 2.66 15.80
N TYR A 182 -11.98 3.64 15.54
CA TYR A 182 -11.74 4.10 14.17
C TYR A 182 -11.07 3.02 13.32
N VAL A 183 -11.65 2.74 12.16
CA VAL A 183 -11.18 1.78 11.16
C VAL A 183 -10.77 2.55 9.91
N PHE A 184 -9.49 2.43 9.52
CA PHE A 184 -8.90 3.15 8.38
C PHE A 184 -9.79 3.18 7.13
N LYS A 185 -10.28 2.03 6.67
CA LYS A 185 -11.07 1.92 5.44
C LYS A 185 -12.44 2.62 5.48
N LYS A 186 -12.96 2.93 6.67
CA LYS A 186 -14.27 3.58 6.87
C LYS A 186 -14.12 5.05 7.22
N ASP A 187 -13.15 5.35 8.08
CA ASP A 187 -13.12 6.64 8.77
C ASP A 187 -12.10 7.62 8.18
N PHE A 188 -11.08 7.14 7.46
CA PHE A 188 -9.97 7.98 7.02
C PHE A 188 -10.42 9.18 6.17
N VAL A 189 -11.29 8.98 5.17
CA VAL A 189 -11.76 10.07 4.29
C VAL A 189 -12.52 11.12 5.08
N ASN A 190 -13.36 10.68 6.02
CA ASN A 190 -14.08 11.60 6.87
C ASN A 190 -13.11 12.36 7.78
N LEU A 191 -12.23 11.69 8.53
CA LEU A 191 -11.25 12.34 9.39
C LEU A 191 -10.40 13.36 8.60
N ALA A 192 -9.94 12.99 7.40
CA ALA A 192 -9.13 13.88 6.58
C ALA A 192 -9.90 15.00 5.83
N PHE A 193 -11.21 15.15 6.04
CA PHE A 193 -12.10 16.06 5.30
C PHE A 193 -11.51 17.47 5.07
N VAL A 194 -10.99 18.06 6.15
CA VAL A 194 -10.50 19.45 6.16
C VAL A 194 -9.23 19.63 5.32
N PHE A 195 -8.52 18.55 5.03
CA PHE A 195 -7.27 18.57 4.26
C PHE A 195 -7.49 18.44 2.75
N TYR A 196 -8.68 18.07 2.27
CA TYR A 196 -8.95 18.01 0.83
C TYR A 196 -8.98 19.38 0.17
N LYS A 197 -8.45 19.49 -1.05
CA LYS A 197 -8.46 20.77 -1.82
C LYS A 197 -9.89 21.25 -2.09
N THR A 198 -10.78 20.33 -2.47
CA THR A 198 -12.16 20.60 -2.86
C THR A 198 -13.10 19.46 -2.43
N ARG A 199 -14.41 19.68 -2.54
CA ARG A 199 -15.40 18.58 -2.42
C ARG A 199 -15.23 17.53 -3.51
N GLY A 200 -14.84 17.92 -4.73
CA GLY A 200 -14.62 16.99 -5.84
C GLY A 200 -13.46 16.02 -5.58
N THR A 201 -12.35 16.52 -5.03
CA THR A 201 -11.19 15.69 -4.65
C THR A 201 -11.54 14.75 -3.50
N MET A 202 -12.34 15.21 -2.52
CA MET A 202 -12.84 14.34 -1.45
C MET A 202 -13.71 13.20 -2.01
N ASN A 203 -14.63 13.50 -2.93
CA ASN A 203 -15.51 12.49 -3.53
C ASN A 203 -14.72 11.43 -4.31
N ARG A 204 -13.67 11.84 -5.04
CA ARG A 204 -12.74 10.89 -5.69
C ARG A 204 -12.06 9.96 -4.70
N SER A 205 -11.55 10.51 -3.59
CA SER A 205 -10.98 9.68 -2.53
C SER A 205 -12.01 8.73 -1.93
N ASP A 206 -13.23 9.20 -1.63
CA ASP A 206 -14.30 8.35 -1.12
C ASP A 206 -14.61 7.17 -2.07
N GLU A 207 -14.67 7.43 -3.38
CA GLU A 207 -14.84 6.38 -4.38
C GLU A 207 -13.67 5.39 -4.37
N PHE A 208 -12.42 5.89 -4.36
CA PHE A 208 -11.23 5.06 -4.29
C PHE A 208 -11.22 4.16 -3.03
N PHE A 209 -11.50 4.72 -1.85
CA PHE A 209 -11.53 3.94 -0.60
C PHE A 209 -12.68 2.92 -0.57
N LYS A 210 -13.83 3.22 -1.21
CA LYS A 210 -14.91 2.24 -1.42
C LYS A 210 -14.47 1.09 -2.33
N GLN A 211 -13.71 1.37 -3.39
CA GLN A 211 -13.14 0.33 -4.26
C GLN A 211 -12.09 -0.50 -3.52
N LEU A 212 -11.19 0.15 -2.78
CA LEU A 212 -10.17 -0.52 -1.97
C LEU A 212 -10.80 -1.48 -0.95
N ASN A 213 -11.83 -1.05 -0.22
CA ASN A 213 -12.53 -1.90 0.75
C ASN A 213 -13.24 -3.11 0.13
N LYS A 214 -13.59 -3.05 -1.16
CA LYS A 214 -14.17 -4.19 -1.91
C LYS A 214 -13.11 -5.07 -2.58
N SER A 215 -11.85 -4.63 -2.58
CA SER A 215 -10.80 -5.30 -3.32
C SER A 215 -10.37 -6.61 -2.66
N LEU A 216 -10.23 -7.66 -3.47
CA LEU A 216 -9.76 -8.96 -2.98
C LEU A 216 -8.32 -8.91 -2.46
N ILE A 217 -7.43 -8.10 -3.07
CA ILE A 217 -6.05 -8.01 -2.59
C ILE A 217 -5.99 -7.39 -1.19
N PHE A 218 -6.84 -6.40 -0.93
CA PHE A 218 -6.89 -5.74 0.37
C PHE A 218 -7.49 -6.66 1.43
N ASN A 219 -8.58 -7.36 1.10
CA ASN A 219 -9.17 -8.38 1.97
C ASN A 219 -8.19 -9.53 2.26
N LEU A 220 -7.37 -9.93 1.28
CA LEU A 220 -6.30 -10.91 1.46
C LEU A 220 -5.28 -10.45 2.52
N ILE A 221 -4.85 -9.19 2.41
CA ILE A 221 -3.91 -8.59 3.36
C ILE A 221 -4.51 -8.48 4.77
N GLU A 222 -5.76 -8.04 4.90
CA GLU A 222 -6.46 -7.98 6.21
C GLU A 222 -6.56 -9.36 6.85
N LYS A 223 -6.89 -10.40 6.07
CA LYS A 223 -6.98 -11.77 6.57
C LYS A 223 -5.63 -12.37 6.91
N LEU A 224 -4.60 -12.09 6.12
CA LEU A 224 -3.24 -12.49 6.47
C LEU A 224 -2.80 -11.84 7.79
N LYS A 225 -3.08 -10.53 7.98
CA LYS A 225 -2.79 -9.86 9.26
C LYS A 225 -3.51 -10.54 10.42
N TYR A 226 -4.82 -10.76 10.29
CA TYR A 226 -5.60 -11.44 11.31
C TYR A 226 -5.02 -12.83 11.61
N TYR A 227 -4.64 -13.58 10.58
CA TYR A 227 -4.06 -14.91 10.70
C TYR A 227 -2.73 -14.90 11.47
N LEU A 228 -1.81 -14.00 11.10
CA LEU A 228 -0.50 -13.84 11.73
C LEU A 228 -0.59 -13.39 13.19
N ASP A 229 -1.65 -12.68 13.58
CA ASP A 229 -1.84 -12.20 14.96
C ASP A 229 -2.50 -13.24 15.88
N HIS A 230 -3.43 -14.04 15.37
CA HIS A 230 -4.35 -14.83 16.20
C HIS A 230 -4.10 -16.34 16.15
N PHE A 231 -3.43 -16.84 15.11
CA PHE A 231 -3.21 -18.27 14.97
C PHE A 231 -1.74 -18.59 15.24
N TYR A 232 -1.51 -19.40 16.29
CA TYR A 232 -0.24 -20.10 16.46
C TYR A 232 -0.09 -21.05 15.27
N LEU A 233 0.80 -20.72 14.33
CA LEU A 233 1.06 -21.59 13.19
C LEU A 233 1.49 -22.97 13.68
N ASN A 234 0.91 -24.01 13.11
CA ASN A 234 1.35 -25.37 13.38
C ASN A 234 2.81 -25.54 12.90
N LYS A 235 3.59 -26.39 13.58
CA LYS A 235 5.02 -26.67 13.27
C LYS A 235 5.32 -27.03 11.80
N GLU A 236 4.31 -27.42 11.03
CA GLU A 236 4.42 -27.82 9.61
C GLU A 236 4.25 -26.69 8.61
N ASN A 237 3.92 -25.46 9.06
CA ASN A 237 3.63 -24.36 8.15
C ASN A 237 4.92 -23.60 7.85
N ASN A 238 5.48 -23.85 6.66
CA ASN A 238 6.45 -22.94 6.09
C ASN A 238 5.69 -21.76 5.47
N LEU A 239 6.20 -20.55 5.63
CA LEU A 239 5.57 -19.34 5.15
C LEU A 239 6.55 -18.54 4.29
N ASN A 240 6.05 -18.03 3.17
CA ASN A 240 6.64 -16.92 2.46
C ASN A 240 5.53 -15.92 2.14
N ILE A 241 5.65 -14.72 2.71
CA ILE A 241 4.70 -13.62 2.51
C ILE A 241 5.33 -12.44 1.74
N SER A 242 6.48 -12.61 1.11
CA SER A 242 7.16 -11.52 0.39
C SER A 242 6.28 -10.88 -0.67
N ASN A 243 5.58 -11.66 -1.50
CA ASN A 243 4.71 -11.08 -2.53
C ASN A 243 3.47 -10.38 -1.95
N THR A 244 2.91 -10.90 -0.87
CA THR A 244 1.80 -10.24 -0.15
C THR A 244 2.29 -8.95 0.53
N THR A 245 3.52 -8.96 1.05
CA THR A 245 4.19 -7.79 1.65
C THR A 245 4.49 -6.72 0.60
N LYS A 246 4.97 -7.11 -0.60
CA LYS A 246 5.14 -6.21 -1.75
C LYS A 246 3.79 -5.57 -2.12
N SER A 247 2.72 -6.36 -2.18
CA SER A 247 1.37 -5.87 -2.47
C SER A 247 0.87 -4.87 -1.41
N LEU A 248 1.11 -5.15 -0.12
CA LEU A 248 0.81 -4.22 0.97
C LEU A 248 1.56 -2.90 0.81
N PHE A 249 2.87 -2.94 0.56
CA PHE A 249 3.67 -1.74 0.29
C PHE A 249 3.11 -0.92 -0.89
N ILE A 250 2.77 -1.60 -2.00
CA ILE A 250 2.21 -0.96 -3.21
C ILE A 250 0.87 -0.27 -2.88
N ILE A 251 0.00 -0.91 -2.12
CA ILE A 251 -1.31 -0.35 -1.73
C ILE A 251 -1.13 0.89 -0.84
N ILE A 252 -0.24 0.84 0.16
CA ILE A 252 0.03 2.00 1.02
C ILE A 252 0.56 3.17 0.17
N CYS A 253 1.49 2.91 -0.75
CA CYS A 253 2.01 3.95 -1.63
C CYS A 253 0.93 4.52 -2.56
N ARG A 254 0.02 3.68 -3.06
CA ARG A 254 -1.11 4.14 -3.87
C ARG A 254 -2.05 5.06 -3.09
N ILE A 255 -2.30 4.77 -1.81
CA ILE A 255 -3.03 5.65 -0.90
C ILE A 255 -2.29 6.98 -0.74
N ILE A 256 -0.97 6.95 -0.51
CA ILE A 256 -0.19 8.19 -0.36
C ILE A 256 -0.21 9.03 -1.64
N LEU A 257 -0.17 8.40 -2.82
CA LEU A 257 -0.36 9.12 -4.10
C LEU A 257 -1.76 9.75 -4.20
N GLN A 258 -2.82 9.07 -3.74
CA GLN A 258 -4.16 9.67 -3.68
C GLN A 258 -4.15 10.93 -2.81
N ILE A 259 -3.55 10.83 -1.62
CA ILE A 259 -3.43 11.92 -0.66
C ILE A 259 -2.65 13.09 -1.29
N GLU A 260 -1.48 12.84 -1.87
CA GLU A 260 -0.64 13.86 -2.51
C GLU A 260 -1.39 14.65 -3.59
N PHE A 261 -2.20 13.96 -4.41
CA PHE A 261 -2.93 14.61 -5.49
C PHE A 261 -4.18 15.36 -5.01
N ASP A 262 -4.87 14.88 -3.97
CA ASP A 262 -6.17 15.39 -3.54
C ASP A 262 -6.12 16.32 -2.31
N PHE A 263 -5.05 16.30 -1.53
CA PHE A 263 -4.89 17.14 -0.32
C PHE A 263 -4.27 18.49 -0.63
N LYS A 264 -4.63 19.48 0.18
CA LYS A 264 -3.98 20.80 0.26
C LYS A 264 -2.46 20.66 0.38
N SER A 265 -1.72 21.62 -0.16
CA SER A 265 -0.26 21.70 -0.02
C SER A 265 0.16 21.95 1.44
N ASN A 266 1.44 21.72 1.78
CA ASN A 266 1.97 22.01 3.12
C ASN A 266 1.65 23.44 3.57
N GLN A 267 1.82 24.43 2.69
CA GLN A 267 1.54 25.85 3.02
C GLN A 267 0.07 26.08 3.39
N GLU A 268 -0.85 25.43 2.68
CA GLU A 268 -2.28 25.54 2.96
C GLU A 268 -2.67 24.79 4.24
N ILE A 269 -2.05 23.64 4.50
CA ILE A 269 -2.25 22.87 5.73
C ILE A 269 -1.73 23.64 6.94
N THR A 270 -0.53 24.22 6.88
CA THR A 270 0.03 25.03 7.96
C THR A 270 -0.86 26.23 8.27
N LYS A 271 -1.33 26.95 7.25
CA LYS A 271 -2.29 28.05 7.43
C LYS A 271 -3.58 27.58 8.09
N LEU A 272 -4.12 26.44 7.68
CA LEU A 272 -5.33 25.86 8.28
C LEU A 272 -5.11 25.56 9.78
N ILE A 273 -3.96 24.97 10.13
CA ILE A 273 -3.60 24.67 11.51
C ILE A 273 -3.43 25.96 12.32
N ASP A 274 -2.69 26.95 11.81
CA ASP A 274 -2.42 28.20 12.52
C ASP A 274 -3.70 28.99 12.82
N LEU A 275 -4.66 29.01 11.87
CA LEU A 275 -5.94 29.68 12.05
C LEU A 275 -6.79 29.07 13.16
N ASN A 276 -6.67 27.76 13.39
CA ASN A 276 -7.46 27.07 14.42
C ASN A 276 -6.69 26.83 15.73
N SER A 277 -5.37 27.05 15.74
CA SER A 277 -4.53 26.97 16.96
C SER A 277 -4.59 28.21 17.83
N ASN A 278 -5.04 29.34 17.27
CA ASN A 278 -5.12 30.64 17.94
C ASN A 278 -6.52 30.98 18.51
N ASN A 279 -7.42 30.00 18.53
CA ASN A 279 -8.73 30.05 19.21
C ASN A 279 -8.71 29.11 20.41
#